data_AF-A0A918GCN3-F1
#
_entry.id   AF-A0A918GCN3-F1
#
_cell.length_a   1.000
_cell.length_b   1.000
_cell.length_c   1.000
_cell.angle_alpha   90.00
_cell.angle_beta   90.00
_cell.angle_gamma   90.00
#
_symmetry.space_group_name_H-M   'P 1'
#
loop_
_entity.id
_entity.type
_entity.pdbx_description
1 polymer ?
#
loop_
_entity_poly.entity_id
_entity_poly.type
_entity_poly.pdbx_seq_one_letter_code
_entity_poly.pdbx_strand_id
1 'polypeptide(L)' 'MSNWERHRAARVVAARSADAAEAAALLDMLGLTAAEGVAPAPEPVEPPTPEPVDVTAGRMVGLAMVAAIRRADA' A
#
# COMPACT_ATOMS: atom_id res chain seq x y z
N MET A 1 22.16 18.54 3.93
CA MET A 1 20.87 17.83 3.94
C MET A 1 21.15 16.33 3.98
N SER A 2 20.51 15.65 4.91
CA SER A 2 20.45 14.18 4.97
C SER A 2 19.72 13.59 3.77
N ASN A 3 19.89 12.29 3.53
CA ASN A 3 19.22 11.58 2.42
C ASN A 3 17.68 11.67 2.54
N TRP A 4 17.16 11.58 3.76
CA TRP A 4 15.73 11.76 4.05
C TRP A 4 15.23 13.17 3.68
N GLU A 5 15.99 14.22 4.02
CA GLU A 5 15.62 15.59 3.67
C GLU A 5 15.64 15.83 2.16
N ARG A 6 16.62 15.25 1.45
CA ARG A 6 16.70 15.32 -0.02
C ARG A 6 15.50 14.63 -0.68
N HIS A 7 15.15 13.43 -0.21
CA HIS A 7 13.96 12.72 -0.68
C HIS A 7 12.67 13.53 -0.48
N ARG A 8 12.48 14.05 0.73
CA ARG A 8 11.30 14.84 1.06
C ARG A 8 11.20 16.11 0.21
N ALA A 9 12.31 16.82 0.02
CA ALA A 9 12.36 18.03 -0.80
C ALA A 9 12.02 17.72 -2.26
N ALA A 10 12.62 16.69 -2.86
CA ALA A 10 12.35 16.30 -4.24
C ALA A 10 10.89 15.86 -4.44
N ARG A 11 10.29 15.13 -3.48
CA ARG A 11 8.85 14.81 -3.51
C ARG A 11 7.95 16.05 -3.45
N VAL A 12 8.29 17.03 -2.62
CA VAL A 12 7.50 18.26 -2.50
C VAL A 12 7.56 19.06 -3.81
N VAL A 13 8.73 19.18 -4.44
CA VAL A 13 8.86 19.83 -5.75
C VAL A 13 7.98 19.13 -6.79
N ALA A 14 8.09 17.80 -6.91
CA ALA A 14 7.28 17.04 -7.87
C ALA A 14 5.77 17.18 -7.63
N ALA A 15 5.33 17.28 -6.36
CA ALA A 15 3.91 17.41 -6.01
C ALA A 15 3.35 18.83 -6.15
N ARG A 16 4.21 19.86 -6.21
CA ARG A 16 3.80 21.27 -6.21
C ARG A 16 4.04 22.00 -7.53
N SER A 17 4.85 21.42 -8.42
CA SER A 17 5.08 21.97 -9.75
C SER A 17 3.86 21.76 -10.63
N ALA A 18 3.54 22.74 -11.47
CA ALA A 18 2.45 22.65 -12.44
C ALA A 18 2.80 21.70 -13.60
N ASP A 19 4.07 21.63 -13.97
CA ASP A 19 4.57 20.76 -15.03
C ASP A 19 5.99 20.22 -14.77
N ALA A 20 6.45 19.35 -15.67
CA ALA A 20 7.75 18.69 -15.57
C ALA A 20 8.93 19.65 -15.77
N ALA A 21 8.76 20.74 -16.52
CA ALA A 21 9.84 21.71 -16.76
C ALA A 21 10.05 22.58 -15.52
N GLU A 22 8.97 23.03 -14.89
CA GLU A 22 9.01 23.72 -13.61
C GLU A 22 9.63 22.84 -12.52
N ALA A 23 9.23 21.56 -12.44
CA ALA A 23 9.81 20.62 -11.50
C ALA A 23 11.31 20.44 -11.72
N ALA A 24 11.76 20.31 -12.97
CA ALA A 24 13.18 20.17 -13.30
C ALA A 24 13.99 21.42 -12.89
N ALA A 25 13.47 22.62 -13.16
CA ALA A 25 14.12 23.87 -12.79
C ALA A 25 14.23 24.02 -11.26
N LEU A 26 13.17 23.71 -10.52
CA LEU A 26 13.17 23.78 -9.06
C LEU A 26 14.09 22.73 -8.42
N LEU A 27 14.17 21.52 -8.99
CA LEU A 27 15.13 20.50 -8.54
C LEU A 27 16.57 20.95 -8.77
N ASP A 28 16.88 21.52 -9.93
CA ASP A 28 18.21 22.03 -10.28
C ASP A 28 18.65 23.16 -9.34
N MET A 29 17.77 24.12 -9.08
CA MET A 29 18.02 25.20 -8.11
C MET A 29 18.36 24.69 -6.70
N LEU A 30 17.80 23.54 -6.31
CA LEU A 30 18.02 22.92 -5.01
C LEU A 30 19.19 21.92 -5.01
N GLY A 31 19.84 21.70 -6.16
CA GLY A 31 20.88 20.68 -6.33
C GLY A 31 20.34 19.26 -6.07
N LEU A 32 19.10 19.02 -6.49
CA LEU A 32 18.38 17.75 -6.38
C LEU A 32 18.15 17.13 -7.75
N THR A 33 17.82 15.84 -7.76
CA THR A 33 17.47 15.07 -8.96
C THR A 33 16.08 14.46 -8.83
N ALA A 34 15.44 14.16 -9.95
CA ALA A 34 14.12 13.51 -9.96
C ALA A 34 14.15 12.13 -9.26
N ALA A 35 15.28 11.41 -9.37
CA ALA A 35 15.46 10.10 -8.75
C ALA A 35 15.35 10.15 -7.21
N GLU A 36 15.74 11.26 -6.59
CA GLU A 36 15.67 11.41 -5.14
C GLU A 36 14.23 11.49 -4.64
N GLY A 37 13.28 11.93 -5.48
CA GLY A 37 11.85 11.95 -5.13
C GLY A 37 11.18 10.58 -5.18
N VAL A 38 11.83 9.58 -5.77
CA VAL A 38 11.27 8.23 -5.92
C VAL A 38 11.46 7.47 -4.61
N ALA A 39 10.35 7.06 -3.99
CA ALA A 39 10.42 6.15 -2.84
C ALA A 39 10.86 4.76 -3.33
N PRO A 40 11.71 4.05 -2.57
CA PRO A 40 11.98 2.64 -2.87
C PRO A 40 10.64 1.87 -2.86
N ALA A 41 10.49 0.95 -3.81
CA ALA A 41 9.31 0.09 -3.86
C ALA A 41 9.22 -0.69 -2.53
N PRO A 42 8.02 -0.82 -1.92
CA PRO A 42 7.87 -1.66 -0.75
C PRO A 42 8.28 -3.09 -1.12
N GLU A 43 9.12 -3.71 -0.29
CA GLU A 43 9.44 -5.13 -0.45
C GLU A 43 8.15 -5.95 -0.32
N PRO A 44 7.98 -7.02 -1.12
CA PRO A 44 6.84 -7.91 -0.96
C PRO A 44 6.87 -8.51 0.45
N VAL A 45 5.86 -8.21 1.26
CA VAL A 45 5.64 -8.91 2.52
C VAL A 45 4.96 -10.22 2.16
N GLU A 46 5.63 -11.34 2.38
CA GLU A 46 5.01 -12.65 2.25
C GLU A 46 3.83 -12.74 3.22
N PRO A 47 2.65 -13.21 2.77
CA PRO A 47 1.51 -13.39 3.67
C PRO A 47 1.90 -14.39 4.77
N PRO A 48 1.48 -14.16 6.03
CA PRO A 48 1.73 -15.13 7.09
C PRO A 48 1.15 -16.48 6.66
N THR A 49 1.96 -17.54 6.75
CA THR A 49 1.50 -18.91 6.53
C THR A 49 0.33 -19.20 7.47
N PRO A 50 -0.85 -19.60 6.97
CA PRO A 50 -1.95 -19.97 7.83
C PRO A 50 -1.54 -21.18 8.67
N GLU A 51 -1.53 -21.04 9.99
CA GLU A 51 -1.39 -22.19 10.88
C GLU A 51 -2.60 -23.12 10.68
N PRO A 52 -2.40 -24.45 10.68
CA PRO A 52 -3.50 -25.38 10.58
C PRO A 52 -4.40 -25.23 11.81
N VAL A 53 -5.58 -24.65 11.60
CA VAL A 53 -6.63 -24.65 12.62
C VAL A 53 -7.09 -26.09 12.82
N ASP A 54 -6.84 -26.63 14.01
CA ASP A 54 -7.29 -27.94 14.42
C ASP A 54 -8.84 -27.90 14.53
N VAL A 55 -9.52 -28.40 13.49
CA VAL A 55 -10.99 -28.33 13.35
C VAL A 55 -11.74 -29.29 14.29
N THR A 56 -11.04 -29.90 15.26
CA THR A 56 -11.58 -30.96 16.11
C THR A 56 -12.57 -30.44 17.17
N ALA A 57 -12.67 -29.13 17.41
CA ALA A 57 -13.54 -28.54 18.46
C ALA A 57 -14.75 -27.73 17.96
N GLY A 58 -15.15 -27.83 16.68
CA GLY A 58 -16.14 -26.90 16.09
C GLY A 58 -17.21 -27.50 15.20
N ARG A 59 -17.62 -28.76 15.39
CA ARG A 59 -18.60 -29.45 14.53
C ARG A 59 -20.07 -29.04 14.77
N MET A 60 -20.38 -27.75 14.94
CA MET A 60 -21.78 -27.29 15.09
C MET A 60 -22.08 -25.84 14.66
N VAL A 61 -21.56 -25.35 13.52
CA VAL A 61 -22.07 -24.06 12.97
C VAL A 61 -22.40 -24.09 11.47
N GLY A 62 -21.96 -25.11 10.71
CA GLY A 62 -22.10 -25.10 9.25
C GLY A 62 -23.46 -25.51 8.66
N LEU A 63 -24.33 -26.20 9.40
CA LEU A 63 -25.57 -26.78 8.84
C LEU A 63 -26.85 -26.00 9.16
N ALA A 64 -26.82 -25.06 10.12
CA ALA A 64 -28.00 -24.26 10.48
C ALA A 64 -28.23 -23.07 9.53
N MET A 65 -27.17 -22.49 8.93
CA MET A 65 -27.30 -21.31 8.06
C MET A 65 -27.96 -21.64 6.71
N VAL A 66 -27.69 -22.82 6.14
CA VAL A 66 -28.18 -23.20 4.80
C VAL A 66 -29.68 -23.51 4.81
N ALA A 67 -30.26 -23.95 5.94
CA ALA A 67 -31.69 -24.22 6.05
C ALA A 67 -32.54 -22.94 6.18
N ALA A 68 -31.98 -21.84 6.69
CA ALA A 68 -32.71 -20.57 6.85
C ALA A 68 -32.89 -19.82 5.53
N ILE A 69 -31.93 -19.93 4.60
CA ILE A 69 -31.96 -19.21 3.31
C ILE A 69 -33.01 -19.80 2.35
N ARG A 70 -33.36 -21.09 2.48
CA ARG A 70 -34.35 -21.75 1.60
C ARG A 70 -35.81 -21.67 2.07
N ARG A 71 -36.13 -20.95 3.15
CA ARG A 71 -37.53 -20.76 3.61
C ARG A 71 -38.12 -19.41 3.24
N ALA A 72 -37.37 -18.54 2.54
CA ALA A 72 -37.85 -17.23 2.13
C ALA A 72 -38.41 -17.19 0.68
N ASP A 73 -38.49 -18.34 -0.01
CA ASP A 73 -38.87 -18.41 -1.44
C ASP A 73 -39.91 -19.51 -1.76
N ALA A 74 -40.75 -19.89 -0.79
CA ALA A 74 -41.90 -20.78 -1.02
C ALA A 74 -43.10 -20.40 -0.13
#